data_AF-A0A9E3UAP8-F1
#
_entry.id   AF-A0A9E3UAP8-F1
#
_cell.length_a   1.000
_cell.length_b   1.000
_cell.length_c   1.000
_cell.angle_alpha   90.00
_cell.angle_beta   90.00
_cell.angle_gamma   90.00
#
_symmetry.space_group_name_H-M   'P 1'
#
loop_
_entity.id
_entity.type
_entity.pdbx_description
1 polymer ?
#
loop_
_entity_poly.entity_id
_entity_poly.type
_entity_poly.pdbx_seq_one_letter_code
_entity_poly.pdbx_strand_id
1 'polypeptide(L)'
;MSHRWSVMTCTTCGRENPPHLTFCQECGQRLGPRIAPPTPPIGLGGDGAQEPPPPQASSRLATSLGAGPSPAAGLLSSPAAAPAVSLGAPRRCRVCDTPNGPNLRYCTSCGSTLEPAPVAAPAPSP
;
A
#
# COMPACT_ATOMS: atom_id res chain seq x y z
N MET A 1 -6.88 1.28 46.18
CA MET A 1 -7.48 2.05 45.07
C MET A 1 -7.46 1.17 43.82
N SER A 2 -8.62 0.76 43.30
CA SER A 2 -8.68 -0.07 42.09
C SER A 2 -8.25 0.76 40.89
N HIS A 3 -7.12 0.43 40.29
CA HIS A 3 -6.68 1.02 39.02
C HIS A 3 -7.71 0.63 37.96
N ARG A 4 -8.58 1.56 37.59
CA ARG A 4 -9.46 1.43 36.44
C ARG A 4 -8.56 1.55 35.21
N TRP A 5 -8.04 0.41 34.76
CA TRP A 5 -7.24 0.33 33.55
C TRP A 5 -8.07 0.97 32.43
N SER A 6 -7.62 2.10 31.88
CA SER A 6 -8.38 2.79 30.83
C SER A 6 -8.45 1.86 29.63
N VAL A 7 -9.62 1.31 29.34
CA VAL A 7 -9.84 0.49 28.15
C VAL A 7 -10.30 1.36 26.99
N MET A 8 -9.96 0.98 25.77
CA MET A 8 -10.40 1.64 24.54
C MET A 8 -11.10 0.63 23.64
N THR A 9 -12.31 0.94 23.21
CA THR A 9 -13.11 0.05 22.35
C THR A 9 -12.81 0.31 20.87
N CYS A 10 -12.56 -0.74 20.11
CA CYS A 10 -12.39 -0.65 18.66
C CYS A 10 -13.71 -0.27 17.99
N THR A 11 -13.72 0.80 17.19
CA THR A 11 -14.91 1.24 16.47
C THR A 11 -15.27 0.37 15.25
N THR A 12 -14.36 -0.52 14.83
CA THR A 12 -14.58 -1.42 13.68
C THR A 12 -15.16 -2.77 14.11
N CYS A 13 -14.64 -3.38 15.17
CA CYS A 13 -15.11 -4.70 15.62
C CYS A 13 -15.71 -4.74 17.03
N GLY A 14 -15.64 -3.64 17.80
CA GLY A 14 -16.23 -3.56 19.14
C GLY A 14 -15.38 -4.15 20.27
N ARG A 15 -14.21 -4.72 19.99
CA ARG A 15 -13.36 -5.32 21.03
C ARG A 15 -12.71 -4.27 21.93
N GLU A 16 -12.62 -4.55 23.23
CA GLU A 16 -11.85 -3.76 24.20
C GLU A 16 -10.35 -4.02 24.06
N ASN A 17 -9.58 -2.94 24.08
CA ASN A 17 -8.13 -2.97 23.95
C ASN A 17 -7.48 -2.11 25.03
N PRO A 18 -6.28 -2.46 25.50
CA PRO A 18 -5.47 -1.59 26.34
C PRO A 18 -5.20 -0.25 25.64
N PRO A 19 -5.06 0.86 26.40
CA PRO A 19 -5.00 2.21 25.85
C PRO A 19 -3.63 2.51 25.23
N HIS A 20 -2.61 1.71 25.54
CA HIS A 20 -1.26 1.84 24.99
C HIS A 20 -1.11 1.20 23.61
N LEU A 21 -2.13 0.49 23.11
CA LEU A 21 -2.07 -0.13 21.79
C LEU A 21 -2.44 0.86 20.69
N THR A 22 -1.63 0.85 19.63
CA THR A 22 -1.88 1.66 18.44
C THR A 22 -2.87 0.97 17.48
N PHE A 23 -3.00 -0.35 17.54
CA PHE A 23 -3.86 -1.15 16.65
C PHE A 23 -4.69 -2.17 17.45
N CYS A 24 -5.87 -2.50 16.93
CA CYS A 24 -6.74 -3.53 17.49
C CYS A 24 -6.12 -4.91 17.33
N GLN A 25 -6.06 -5.66 18.42
CA GLN A 25 -5.46 -7.01 18.43
C GLN A 25 -6.29 -8.05 17.67
N GLU A 26 -7.55 -7.75 17.32
CA GLU A 26 -8.42 -8.66 16.59
C GLU A 26 -8.49 -8.32 15.09
N CYS A 27 -8.83 -7.08 14.74
CA CYS A 27 -9.07 -6.69 13.35
C CYS A 27 -7.95 -5.85 12.73
N GLY A 28 -6.94 -5.42 13.50
CA GLY A 28 -5.83 -4.60 13.03
C GLY A 28 -6.13 -3.11 12.83
N GLN A 29 -7.37 -2.65 13.06
CA GLN A 29 -7.73 -1.23 12.93
C GLN A 29 -6.98 -0.36 13.94
N ARG A 30 -6.52 0.82 13.51
CA ARG A 30 -5.82 1.78 14.38
C ARG A 30 -6.75 2.32 15.49
N LEU A 31 -6.29 2.26 16.73
CA LEU A 31 -7.00 2.73 17.92
C LEU A 31 -6.50 4.12 18.30
N GLY A 32 -7.41 5.08 18.40
CA GLY A 32 -7.10 6.47 18.76
C GLY A 32 -7.36 7.48 17.63
N PRO A 33 -7.31 8.79 17.96
CA PRO A 33 -7.64 9.84 17.01
C PRO A 33 -6.72 9.80 15.80
N ARG A 34 -7.30 9.68 14.60
CA ARG A 34 -6.59 10.12 13.41
C ARG A 34 -6.53 11.63 13.47
N ILE A 35 -5.41 12.17 13.91
CA ILE A 35 -5.06 13.57 13.60
C ILE A 35 -4.79 13.57 12.10
N ALA A 36 -5.86 13.61 11.30
CA ALA A 36 -5.72 14.15 9.97
C ALA A 36 -5.26 15.61 10.17
N PRO A 37 -4.20 16.06 9.48
CA PRO A 37 -3.90 17.49 9.47
C PRO A 37 -5.19 18.23 9.11
N PRO A 38 -5.51 19.36 9.78
CA PRO A 38 -6.76 20.08 9.54
C PRO A 38 -6.89 20.26 8.04
N THR A 39 -7.94 19.68 7.46
CA THR A 39 -8.25 19.87 6.05
C THR A 39 -8.31 21.39 5.88
N PRO A 40 -7.41 22.00 5.10
CA PRO A 40 -7.46 23.44 4.90
C PRO A 40 -8.88 23.79 4.42
N PRO A 41 -9.44 24.95 4.84
CA PRO A 41 -10.75 25.35 4.34
C PRO A 41 -10.69 25.28 2.83
N ILE A 42 -11.56 24.46 2.24
CA ILE A 42 -11.67 24.30 0.79
C ILE A 42 -11.99 25.69 0.26
N GLY A 43 -10.93 26.38 -0.18
CA GLY A 43 -10.98 27.73 -0.69
C GLY A 43 -11.53 27.71 -2.10
N LEU A 44 -12.52 28.56 -2.33
CA LEU A 44 -12.98 28.96 -3.65
C LEU A 44 -11.76 29.33 -4.53
N GLY A 45 -11.47 28.49 -5.54
CA GLY A 45 -10.65 28.81 -6.71
C GLY A 45 -9.18 29.14 -6.47
N GLY A 46 -8.26 28.30 -6.95
CA GLY A 46 -6.85 28.66 -7.03
C GLY A 46 -5.95 27.48 -7.39
N ASP A 47 -5.54 27.46 -8.64
CA ASP A 47 -4.58 26.56 -9.26
C ASP A 47 -3.20 26.72 -8.59
N GLY A 48 -2.85 25.85 -7.65
CA GLY A 48 -1.58 25.96 -6.93
C GLY A 48 -1.25 24.72 -6.13
N ALA A 49 -0.49 23.82 -6.74
CA ALA A 49 0.09 22.66 -6.09
C ALA A 49 1.02 23.10 -4.95
N GLN A 50 0.66 22.83 -3.70
CA GLN A 50 1.61 22.85 -2.60
C GLN A 50 2.15 21.44 -2.40
N GLU A 51 3.38 21.25 -2.85
CA GLU A 51 4.14 20.01 -2.80
C GLU A 51 4.37 19.58 -1.33
N PRO A 52 4.09 18.31 -0.97
CA PRO A 52 4.37 17.81 0.38
C PRO A 52 5.87 17.82 0.68
N PRO A 53 6.30 18.07 1.93
CA PRO A 53 7.71 18.11 2.28
C PRO A 53 8.36 16.74 2.04
N PRO A 54 9.65 16.71 1.62
CA PRO A 54 10.33 15.47 1.30
C PRO A 54 10.50 14.59 2.55
N PRO A 55 10.36 13.25 2.43
CA PRO A 55 10.62 12.34 3.53
C PRO A 55 12.11 12.39 3.89
N GLN A 56 12.43 12.81 5.12
CA GLN A 56 13.79 12.70 5.64
C GLN A 56 14.13 11.22 5.86
N ALA A 57 14.98 10.69 4.98
CA ALA A 57 15.48 9.33 5.03
C ALA A 57 16.46 9.17 6.20
N SER A 58 16.04 8.42 7.23
CA SER A 58 16.98 7.85 8.19
C SER A 58 17.83 6.80 7.47
N SER A 59 19.09 7.17 7.21
CA SER A 59 20.10 6.28 6.64
C SER A 59 20.38 5.11 7.59
N ARG A 60 19.93 3.91 7.20
CA ARG A 60 20.55 2.67 7.68
C ARG A 60 21.56 2.22 6.64
N LEU A 61 22.84 2.39 6.94
CA LEU A 61 23.93 1.77 6.20
C LEU A 61 23.73 0.24 6.25
N ALA A 62 23.44 -0.36 5.10
CA ALA A 62 23.57 -1.80 4.91
C ALA A 62 24.88 -2.05 4.15
N THR A 63 25.88 -2.44 4.93
CA THR A 63 27.18 -2.96 4.51
C THR A 63 27.04 -4.06 3.46
N SER A 64 27.74 -3.88 2.35
CA SER A 64 27.90 -4.81 1.24
C SER A 64 28.95 -5.89 1.53
N LEU A 65 28.51 -7.13 1.70
CA LEU A 65 29.25 -8.39 1.50
C LEU A 65 28.19 -9.42 1.09
N GLY A 66 28.26 -10.24 0.03
CA GLY A 66 29.24 -10.59 -0.98
C GLY A 66 28.67 -11.81 -1.75
N ALA A 67 29.19 -12.02 -2.96
CA ALA A 67 29.05 -13.12 -3.94
C ALA A 67 28.33 -14.45 -3.59
N GLY A 68 27.67 -15.03 -4.62
CA GLY A 68 27.42 -16.47 -4.74
C GLY A 68 26.79 -16.87 -6.10
N PRO A 69 27.26 -17.94 -6.79
CA PRO A 69 26.99 -18.21 -8.21
C PRO A 69 25.69 -19.00 -8.49
N SER A 70 25.23 -18.88 -9.75
CA SER A 70 24.21 -19.73 -10.37
C SER A 70 24.60 -21.21 -10.41
N PRO A 71 23.63 -22.12 -10.23
CA PRO A 71 23.64 -23.41 -10.93
C PRO A 71 22.55 -23.49 -11.99
N ALA A 72 22.94 -24.02 -13.15
CA ALA A 72 22.06 -24.39 -14.24
C ALA A 72 21.38 -25.75 -13.98
N ALA A 73 20.15 -25.84 -14.50
CA ALA A 73 19.45 -27.04 -14.96
C ALA A 73 19.03 -28.13 -13.95
N GLY A 74 17.71 -28.21 -13.74
CA GLY A 74 16.97 -29.40 -13.35
C GLY A 74 15.57 -29.34 -13.97
N LEU A 75 15.35 -30.11 -15.03
CA LEU A 75 14.06 -30.27 -15.72
C LEU A 75 13.15 -31.27 -14.96
N LEU A 76 11.84 -31.06 -15.12
CA LEU A 76 10.68 -31.94 -14.86
C LEU A 76 9.97 -31.81 -13.49
N SER A 77 8.88 -31.04 -13.46
CA SER A 77 7.51 -31.58 -13.43
C SER A 77 6.48 -30.44 -13.28
N SER A 78 5.73 -30.16 -14.34
CA SER A 78 4.62 -29.20 -14.32
C SER A 78 3.34 -29.88 -13.80
N PRO A 79 2.71 -29.43 -12.70
CA PRO A 79 1.30 -29.73 -12.49
C PRO A 79 0.47 -28.90 -13.47
N ALA A 80 -0.54 -29.56 -14.05
CA ALA A 80 -1.48 -29.00 -15.02
C ALA A 80 -2.03 -27.64 -14.58
N ALA A 81 -1.87 -26.65 -15.46
CA ALA A 81 -2.32 -25.30 -15.25
C ALA A 81 -3.86 -25.25 -15.16
N ALA A 82 -4.36 -24.85 -13.99
CA ALA A 82 -5.67 -24.22 -13.86
C ALA A 82 -5.79 -23.06 -14.86
N PRO A 83 -7.00 -22.68 -15.32
CA PRO A 83 -7.16 -21.59 -16.27
C PRO A 83 -6.50 -20.34 -15.70
N ALA A 84 -5.43 -19.89 -16.37
CA ALA A 84 -4.77 -18.64 -16.07
C ALA A 84 -5.80 -17.54 -16.33
N VAL A 85 -6.41 -17.05 -15.26
CA VAL A 85 -7.11 -15.77 -15.28
C VAL A 85 -6.07 -14.79 -15.81
N SER A 86 -6.32 -14.22 -16.98
CA SER A 86 -5.43 -13.23 -17.60
C SER A 86 -5.49 -11.97 -16.74
N LEU A 87 -4.76 -12.02 -15.62
CA LEU A 87 -4.40 -10.90 -14.78
C LEU A 87 -3.55 -10.05 -15.71
N GLY A 88 -4.13 -8.95 -16.20
CA GLY A 88 -3.54 -8.11 -17.25
C GLY A 88 -2.05 -7.81 -17.10
N ALA A 89 -1.42 -7.39 -18.19
CA ALA A 89 0.03 -7.21 -18.25
C ALA A 89 0.57 -6.37 -17.07
N PRO A 90 1.74 -6.73 -16.52
CA PRO A 90 2.40 -5.92 -15.50
C PRO A 90 2.72 -4.54 -16.07
N ARG A 91 2.51 -3.49 -15.26
CA ARG A 91 2.80 -2.11 -15.65
C ARG A 91 4.02 -1.59 -14.88
N ARG A 92 4.75 -0.65 -15.47
CA ARG A 92 5.88 0.02 -14.82
C ARG A 92 5.47 1.34 -14.19
N CYS A 93 6.03 1.64 -13.03
CA CYS A 93 5.88 2.94 -12.40
C CYS A 93 6.63 4.00 -13.22
N ARG A 94 5.98 5.10 -13.61
CA ARG A 94 6.66 6.19 -14.34
C ARG A 94 7.65 7.00 -13.50
N VAL A 95 7.61 6.87 -12.17
CA VAL A 95 8.48 7.59 -11.24
C VAL A 95 9.76 6.80 -10.93
N CYS A 96 9.66 5.50 -10.70
CA CYS A 96 10.79 4.66 -10.23
C CYS A 96 10.98 3.36 -11.01
N ASP A 97 10.29 3.18 -12.14
CA ASP A 97 10.32 2.02 -13.05
C ASP A 97 9.95 0.64 -12.45
N THR A 98 9.67 0.57 -11.15
CA THR A 98 9.32 -0.69 -10.48
C THR A 98 8.13 -1.37 -11.18
N PRO A 99 8.21 -2.68 -11.48
CA PRO A 99 7.10 -3.44 -12.05
C PRO A 99 5.99 -3.65 -11.02
N ASN A 100 4.75 -3.45 -11.44
CA ASN A 100 3.55 -3.51 -10.60
C ASN A 100 2.46 -4.35 -11.27
N GLY A 101 1.64 -5.03 -10.47
CA GLY A 101 0.48 -5.76 -10.96
C GLY A 101 -0.56 -4.83 -11.62
N PRO A 102 -1.40 -5.35 -12.53
CA PRO A 102 -2.33 -4.56 -13.34
C PRO A 102 -3.40 -3.81 -12.52
N ASN A 103 -3.79 -4.35 -11.36
CA ASN A 103 -4.94 -3.87 -10.56
C ASN A 103 -4.56 -3.02 -9.34
N LEU A 104 -3.28 -2.78 -9.08
CA LEU A 104 -2.87 -1.90 -7.97
C LEU A 104 -3.30 -0.44 -8.23
N ARG A 105 -3.43 0.38 -7.20
CA ARG A 105 -3.68 1.82 -7.35
C ARG A 105 -2.42 2.66 -7.15
N TYR A 106 -1.44 2.11 -6.43
CA TYR A 106 -0.22 2.79 -6.02
C TYR A 106 0.98 1.87 -6.27
N CYS A 107 2.15 2.48 -6.53
CA CYS A 107 3.42 1.78 -6.68
C CYS A 107 3.84 1.14 -5.36
N THR A 108 4.20 -0.14 -5.38
CA THR A 108 4.67 -0.87 -4.19
C THR A 108 6.05 -0.44 -3.68
N SER A 109 6.81 0.31 -4.48
CA SER A 109 8.16 0.78 -4.13
C SER A 109 8.16 2.24 -3.67
N CYS A 110 7.65 3.16 -4.50
CA CYS A 110 7.69 4.61 -4.20
C CYS A 110 6.36 5.22 -3.73
N GLY A 111 5.26 4.47 -3.74
CA GLY A 111 3.93 4.98 -3.33
C GLY A 111 3.23 5.91 -4.32
N SER A 112 3.83 6.22 -5.48
CA SER A 112 3.19 7.07 -6.49
C SER A 112 1.92 6.40 -7.05
N THR A 113 0.91 7.20 -7.40
CA THR A 113 -0.28 6.71 -8.09
C THR A 113 0.10 6.06 -9.41
N LEU A 114 -0.47 4.89 -9.70
CA LEU A 114 -0.35 4.23 -10.99
C LEU A 114 -1.59 4.55 -11.81
N GLU A 115 -1.40 4.87 -13.09
CA GLU A 115 -2.53 5.15 -13.98
C GLU A 115 -3.48 3.94 -14.01
N PRO A 116 -4.79 4.13 -13.82
CA PRO A 116 -5.76 3.06 -13.96
C PRO A 116 -5.72 2.54 -15.39
N ALA A 117 -5.86 1.22 -15.57
CA ALA A 117 -5.98 0.65 -16.90
C ALA A 117 -7.17 1.33 -17.62
N PRO A 118 -7.03 1.71 -18.91
CA PRO A 118 -8.14 2.23 -19.66
C PRO A 118 -9.23 1.15 -19.66
N VAL A 119 -10.36 1.47 -19.03
CA VAL A 119 -11.55 0.65 -19.16
C VAL A 119 -11.95 0.73 -20.63
N ALA A 120 -11.92 -0.41 -21.33
CA ALA A 120 -12.40 -0.47 -22.70
C ALA A 120 -13.84 0.03 -22.70
N ALA A 121 -14.08 1.18 -23.33
CA ALA A 121 -15.43 1.71 -23.47
C ALA A 121 -16.25 0.69 -24.28
N PRO A 122 -17.50 0.39 -23.87
CA PRO A 122 -18.38 -0.41 -24.71
C PRO A 122 -18.58 0.31 -26.04
N ALA A 123 -18.43 -0.42 -27.15
CA ALA A 123 -18.69 0.12 -28.48
C ALA A 123 -20.15 0.64 -28.54
N PRO A 124 -20.40 1.80 -29.18
CA PRO A 124 -21.77 2.26 -29.37
C PRO A 124 -22.53 1.24 -30.22
N SER A 125 -23.73 0.87 -29.78
CA SER A 125 -24.69 0.11 -30.59
C SER A 125 -25.10 0.93 -31.83
N PRO A 126 -25.27 0.30 -33.01
CA PRO A 126 -25.67 0.99 -34.24
C PRO A 126 -27.08 1.61 -34.14
#